data_AF-A0A4Y1U1I6-F1
#
_entry.id   AF-A0A4Y1U1I6-F1
#
_cell.length_a   1.000
_cell.length_b   1.000
_cell.length_c   1.000
_cell.angle_alpha   90.00
_cell.angle_beta   90.00
_cell.angle_gamma   90.00
#
_symmetry.space_group_name_H-M   'P 1'
#
loop_
_entity.id
_entity.type
_entity.pdbx_description
1 polymer ?
#
loop_
_entity_poly.entity_id
_entity_poly.type
_entity_poly.pdbx_seq_one_letter_code
_entity_poly.pdbx_strand_id
1 'polypeptide(L)' 'CFLVFSTSRQLAPVLGYLGSRQKHSLPDLPYDYGALEPHINAQIMQLHHSKHHAA' A
#
# COMPACT_ATOMS: atom_id res chain seq x y z
N CYS A 1 -24.28 53.34 10.48
CA CYS A 1 -23.86 52.31 11.46
C CYS A 1 -24.73 51.06 11.32
N PHE A 2 -24.35 50.10 10.49
CA PHE A 2 -24.22 48.70 10.92
C PHE A 2 -23.51 47.94 9.82
N LEU A 3 -22.26 47.61 10.13
CA LEU A 3 -21.35 46.91 9.27
C LEU A 3 -21.87 45.49 9.01
N VAL A 4 -21.82 45.12 7.74
CA VAL A 4 -21.76 43.77 7.18
C VAL A 4 -21.13 42.77 8.17
N PHE A 5 -21.94 41.90 8.81
CA PHE A 5 -21.40 40.69 9.45
C PHE A 5 -21.91 39.47 8.71
N SER A 6 -21.26 39.28 7.56
CA SER A 6 -21.31 38.11 6.71
C SER A 6 -21.06 36.84 7.52
N THR A 7 -21.96 35.88 7.35
CA THR A 7 -21.67 34.43 7.30
C THR A 7 -20.82 33.88 8.45
N SER A 8 -21.49 33.49 9.54
CA SER A 8 -20.94 32.52 10.50
C SER A 8 -20.80 31.15 9.80
N ARG A 9 -19.72 30.98 9.05
CA ARG A 9 -19.30 29.69 8.51
C ARG A 9 -18.78 28.86 9.66
N GLN A 10 -19.48 27.76 9.94
CA GLN A 10 -19.09 26.67 10.84
C GLN A 10 -17.60 26.35 10.70
N LEU A 11 -16.86 26.55 11.78
CA LEU A 11 -15.51 26.02 11.94
C LEU A 11 -15.63 24.55 12.37
N ALA A 12 -15.95 23.69 11.40
CA ALA A 12 -15.64 22.27 11.54
C ALA A 12 -14.11 22.14 11.50
N PRO A 13 -13.47 21.40 12.44
CA PRO A 13 -12.06 21.10 12.29
C PRO A 13 -11.92 20.27 11.01
N VAL A 14 -11.11 20.77 10.07
CA VAL A 14 -10.59 20.01 8.91
C VAL A 14 -9.63 18.96 9.46
N LEU A 15 -10.16 17.99 10.20
CA LEU A 15 -9.41 16.91 10.82
C LEU A 15 -9.88 15.60 10.18
N GLY A 16 -9.15 15.16 9.15
CA GLY A 16 -9.46 13.85 8.60
C GLY A 16 -8.89 13.52 7.23
N TYR A 17 -7.77 14.12 6.81
CA TYR A 17 -6.93 13.49 5.78
C TYR A 17 -5.81 12.69 6.47
N LEU A 18 -6.20 11.80 7.39
CA LEU A 18 -5.27 10.81 7.93
C LEU A 18 -5.08 9.76 6.83
N GLY A 19 -4.01 9.94 6.04
CA GLY A 19 -3.63 9.00 5.00
C GLY A 19 -3.60 7.58 5.57
N SER A 20 -4.45 6.71 5.05
CA SER A 20 -4.50 5.31 5.44
C SER A 20 -3.21 4.64 4.95
N ARG A 21 -2.26 4.39 5.86
CA ARG A 21 -1.11 3.53 5.56
C ARG A 21 -1.59 2.08 5.53
N GLN A 22 -2.03 1.63 4.35
CA GLN A 22 -2.39 0.24 4.15
C GLN A 22 -1.12 -0.62 4.25
N LYS A 23 -1.21 -1.71 5.01
CA LYS A 23 -0.16 -2.73 5.06
C LYS A 23 -0.12 -3.40 3.68
N HIS A 24 0.99 -3.24 2.96
CA HIS A 24 1.20 -3.96 1.71
C HIS A 24 1.67 -5.37 2.05
N SER A 25 1.04 -6.37 1.45
CA SER A 25 1.39 -7.78 1.63
C SER A 25 1.95 -8.33 0.33
N LEU A 26 2.95 -9.20 0.43
CA LEU A 26 3.47 -9.90 -0.73
C LEU A 26 2.46 -10.94 -1.20
N PRO A 27 1.97 -10.90 -2.46
CA PRO A 27 1.08 -11.92 -2.99
C PRO A 27 1.84 -13.22 -3.26
N ASP A 28 1.09 -14.32 -3.23
CA ASP A 28 1.60 -15.63 -3.63
C ASP A 28 1.82 -15.70 -5.15
N LEU A 29 2.72 -16.58 -5.57
CA LEU A 29 2.95 -16.84 -6.99
C LEU A 29 1.76 -17.61 -7.58
N PRO A 30 1.31 -17.28 -8.80
CA PRO A 30 0.27 -18.03 -9.49
C PRO A 30 0.79 -19.34 -10.11
N TYR A 31 2.07 -19.68 -9.90
CA TYR A 31 2.74 -20.86 -10.42
C TYR A 31 3.72 -21.43 -9.40
N ASP A 32 4.05 -22.72 -9.56
CA ASP A 32 5.02 -23.40 -8.71
C ASP A 32 6.45 -22.90 -8.98
N TYR A 33 7.32 -22.95 -7.98
CA TYR A 33 8.69 -22.43 -8.05
C TYR A 33 9.52 -23.05 -9.18
N GLY A 34 9.24 -24.30 -9.56
CA GLY A 34 9.91 -24.99 -10.66
C GLY A 34 9.30 -24.77 -12.05
N ALA A 35 8.22 -24.02 -12.18
CA ALA A 35 7.52 -23.83 -13.46
C ALA A 35 8.36 -23.09 -14.53
N LEU A 36 9.48 -22.50 -14.13
CA LEU A 36 10.39 -21.73 -14.99
C LEU A 36 11.69 -22.48 -15.33
N GLU A 37 11.84 -23.73 -14.92
CA GLU A 37 12.97 -24.59 -15.30
C GLU A 37 12.93 -24.90 -16.82
N PRO A 38 14.11 -25.06 -17.48
CA PRO A 38 15.48 -24.99 -16.95
C PRO A 38 16.06 -23.57 -16.92
N HIS A 39 15.25 -22.56 -17.23
CA HIS A 39 15.72 -21.17 -17.39
C HIS A 39 15.98 -20.51 -16.03
N ILE A 40 15.17 -20.83 -15.03
CA ILE A 40 15.29 -20.28 -13.69
C ILE A 40 15.19 -21.43 -12.68
N ASN A 41 16.19 -21.50 -11.81
CA ASN A 41 16.27 -22.54 -10.80
C ASN A 41 15.17 -22.38 -9.72
N ALA A 42 14.48 -23.46 -9.40
CA ALA A 42 13.39 -23.46 -8.40
C ALA A 42 13.82 -22.98 -7.01
N GLN A 43 15.01 -23.37 -6.54
CA GLN A 43 15.53 -22.98 -5.23
C GLN A 43 15.84 -21.48 -5.18
N ILE A 44 16.31 -20.92 -6.30
CA ILE A 44 16.56 -19.48 -6.43
C ILE A 44 15.24 -18.72 -6.39
N MET A 45 14.21 -19.19 -7.10
CA MET A 45 12.88 -18.57 -7.05
C MET A 45 12.30 -18.55 -5.65
N GLN A 46 12.42 -19.64 -4.90
CA GLN A 46 11.96 -19.72 -3.52
C GLN A 46 12.71 -18.75 -2.60
N LEU A 47 14.06 -18.72 -2.69
CA LEU A 47 14.87 -17.81 -1.89
C LEU A 47 14.56 -16.34 -2.24
N HIS A 48 14.36 -16.04 -3.52
CA HIS A 48 14.01 -14.72 -4.01
C HIS A 48 12.68 -14.23 -3.45
N HIS A 49 11.61 -15.03 -3.59
CA HIS A 49 10.28 -14.67 -3.11
C HIS A 49 10.23 -14.56 -1.57
N SER A 50 10.77 -15.54 -0.86
CA SER A 50 10.65 -15.60 0.60
C SER A 50 11.58 -14.66 1.38
N LYS A 51 12.76 -14.32 0.85
CA LYS A 51 13.74 -13.47 1.58
C LYS A 51 13.89 -12.06 1.02
N HIS A 52 13.91 -11.90 -0.31
CA HIS A 52 14.17 -10.58 -0.90
C HIS A 52 12.90 -9.74 -1.02
N HIS A 53 11.78 -10.37 -1.37
CA HIS A 53 10.51 -9.66 -1.52
C HIS A 53 9.72 -9.50 -0.21
N ALA A 54 9.96 -10.35 0.79
CA ALA A 54 9.27 -10.29 2.08
C ALA A 54 9.95 -9.36 3.12
N ALA A 55 10.99 -8.62 2.71
CA ALA A 55 11.78 -7.71 3.57
C ALA A 55 11.24 -6.28 3.63
#